data_AF-A0A317AND3-F1
#
_entry.id   AF-A0A317AND3-F1
#
_cell.length_a   1.000
_cell.length_b   1.000
_cell.length_c   1.000
_cell.angle_alpha   90.00
_cell.angle_beta   90.00
_cell.angle_gamma   90.00
#
_symmetry.space_group_name_H-M   'P 1'
#
loop_
_entity.id
_entity.type
_entity.pdbx_description
1 polymer ?
#
loop_
_entity_poly.entity_id
_entity_poly.type
_entity_poly.pdbx_seq_one_letter_code
_entity_poly.pdbx_strand_id
1 'polypeptide(L)'
;MLSKVVPVLALAASAYAHGYLSSPMSRTGLNAQSGADTCPECTILEPVTAWPDLDAAAVGRSGPCGYNARVSVDYNQPGPRWGSQPVITYKAGDVVDVQWCLDANGDHGGMFSYRICQNQAIVDKFLTPGYLPTEAEKQAAEKCFEAGELKCTDVPGQTCGYNPDCQVGQACYRNDWFTCT
;
A
#
# COMPACT_ATOMS: atom_id res chain seq x y z
N MET A 1 -21.65 8.27 -53.35
CA MET A 1 -22.35 8.10 -52.05
C MET A 1 -21.30 8.23 -50.96
N LEU A 2 -21.44 9.21 -50.06
CA LEU A 2 -20.45 9.51 -49.02
C LEU A 2 -20.37 8.36 -48.01
N SER A 3 -19.20 7.75 -47.86
CA SER A 3 -18.94 6.76 -46.82
C SER A 3 -18.80 7.47 -45.49
N LYS A 4 -19.68 7.17 -44.54
CA LYS A 4 -19.72 7.76 -43.20
C LYS A 4 -18.56 7.22 -42.38
N VAL A 5 -17.55 8.05 -42.14
CA VAL A 5 -16.53 7.77 -41.11
C VAL A 5 -17.19 8.00 -39.75
N VAL A 6 -17.41 6.93 -39.00
CA VAL A 6 -17.85 7.00 -37.60
C VAL A 6 -16.59 7.22 -36.76
N PRO A 7 -16.47 8.33 -36.01
CA PRO A 7 -15.39 8.47 -35.04
C PRO A 7 -15.71 7.58 -33.85
N VAL A 8 -14.90 6.54 -33.66
CA VAL A 8 -14.86 5.77 -32.41
C VAL A 8 -14.27 6.71 -31.35
N LEU A 9 -15.12 7.25 -30.48
CA LEU A 9 -14.65 7.85 -29.23
C LEU A 9 -14.12 6.70 -28.36
N ALA A 10 -12.80 6.53 -28.34
CA ALA A 10 -12.17 5.76 -27.29
C ALA A 10 -12.34 6.53 -25.98
N LEU A 11 -13.31 6.14 -25.14
CA LEU A 11 -13.25 6.45 -23.72
C LEU A 11 -12.01 5.73 -23.19
N ALA A 12 -10.90 6.45 -23.02
CA ALA A 12 -9.86 6.02 -22.12
C ALA A 12 -10.49 5.98 -20.73
N ALA A 13 -10.87 4.78 -20.27
CA ALA A 13 -11.15 4.56 -18.86
C ALA A 13 -9.84 4.84 -18.14
N SER A 14 -9.67 6.05 -17.62
CA SER A 14 -8.65 6.35 -16.63
C SER A 14 -9.05 5.58 -15.37
N ALA A 15 -8.57 4.34 -15.28
CA ALA A 15 -8.64 3.53 -14.08
C ALA A 15 -7.66 4.16 -13.07
N TYR A 16 -8.23 4.78 -12.04
CA TYR A 16 -7.48 5.29 -10.91
C TYR A 16 -7.54 4.18 -9.84
N ALA A 17 -6.62 3.20 -9.76
CA ALA A 17 -6.69 2.29 -8.60
C ALA A 17 -6.11 2.86 -7.37
N HIS A 18 -6.98 2.86 -6.39
CA HIS A 18 -6.94 3.79 -5.33
C HIS A 18 -7.48 3.03 -4.14
N GLY A 19 -6.63 2.85 -3.14
CA GLY A 19 -6.96 2.13 -1.95
C GLY A 19 -5.99 2.44 -0.82
N TYR A 20 -6.41 2.14 0.40
CA TYR A 20 -5.61 2.39 1.60
C TYR A 20 -6.01 1.44 2.72
N LEU A 21 -5.09 1.17 3.65
CA LEU A 21 -5.36 0.32 4.83
C LEU A 21 -6.44 0.97 5.72
N SER A 22 -7.51 0.23 6.03
CA SER A 22 -8.66 0.70 6.81
C SER A 22 -8.81 0.02 8.18
N SER A 23 -8.28 -1.19 8.37
CA SER A 23 -8.23 -1.87 9.67
C SER A 23 -6.92 -2.65 9.84
N PRO A 24 -6.15 -2.44 10.92
CA PRO A 24 -6.29 -1.33 11.86
C PRO A 24 -6.15 0.03 11.17
N MET A 25 -6.79 1.07 11.71
CA MET A 25 -6.88 2.36 11.03
C MET A 25 -5.50 2.95 10.74
N SER A 26 -5.20 3.15 9.45
CA SER A 26 -3.90 3.64 9.00
C SER A 26 -3.71 5.14 9.26
N ARG A 27 -2.48 5.64 9.08
CA ARG A 27 -2.19 7.08 9.13
C ARG A 27 -3.02 7.86 8.09
N THR A 28 -3.13 7.31 6.89
CA THR A 28 -3.99 7.83 5.81
C THR A 28 -5.46 7.86 6.25
N GLY A 29 -5.97 6.74 6.79
CA GLY A 29 -7.35 6.62 7.25
C GLY A 29 -7.68 7.58 8.40
N LEU A 30 -6.80 7.74 9.38
CA LEU A 30 -6.96 8.72 10.47
C LEU A 30 -7.06 10.16 9.96
N ASN A 31 -6.24 10.52 8.97
CA ASN A 31 -6.28 11.86 8.40
C ASN A 31 -7.54 12.08 7.54
N ALA A 32 -8.01 11.05 6.84
CA ALA A 32 -9.27 11.09 6.10
C ALA A 32 -10.50 11.20 7.02
N GLN A 33 -10.54 10.45 8.13
CA GLN A 33 -11.62 10.56 9.13
C GLN A 33 -11.75 11.96 9.71
N SER A 34 -10.67 12.73 9.73
CA SER A 34 -10.69 14.14 10.16
C SER A 34 -11.16 15.13 9.08
N GLY A 35 -11.35 14.66 7.84
CA GLY A 35 -11.69 15.49 6.68
C GLY A 35 -10.51 16.22 6.05
N ALA A 36 -9.27 16.00 6.52
CA ALA A 36 -8.09 16.71 6.02
C ALA A 36 -7.42 16.01 4.82
N ASP A 37 -7.53 14.68 4.71
CA ASP A 37 -7.25 13.98 3.46
C ASP A 37 -8.56 13.77 2.68
N THR A 38 -8.71 14.50 1.57
CA THR A 38 -9.93 14.49 0.75
C THR A 38 -9.95 13.36 -0.28
N CYS A 39 -8.85 12.62 -0.44
CA CYS A 39 -8.75 11.45 -1.31
C CYS A 39 -7.70 10.51 -0.69
N PRO A 40 -8.00 9.84 0.44
CA PRO A 40 -7.05 8.91 1.07
C PRO A 40 -6.51 7.86 0.10
N GLU A 41 -7.38 7.40 -0.78
CA GLU A 41 -7.12 6.41 -1.81
C GLU A 41 -6.15 6.91 -2.92
N CYS A 42 -5.92 8.22 -3.04
CA CYS A 42 -4.94 8.83 -3.95
C CYS A 42 -3.49 8.76 -3.44
N THR A 43 -3.21 8.07 -2.34
CA THR A 43 -1.84 7.89 -1.82
C THR A 43 -1.08 6.87 -2.68
N ILE A 44 -0.52 7.33 -3.81
CA ILE A 44 0.05 6.48 -4.86
C ILE A 44 1.57 6.65 -5.02
N LEU A 45 2.26 5.56 -5.35
CA LEU A 45 3.64 5.55 -5.84
C LEU A 45 3.62 5.28 -7.35
N GLU A 46 3.91 6.29 -8.17
CA GLU A 46 3.95 6.16 -9.63
C GLU A 46 4.84 7.24 -10.26
N PRO A 47 5.39 7.00 -11.47
CA PRO A 47 5.41 5.74 -12.20
C PRO A 47 6.45 4.75 -11.64
N VAL A 48 6.10 3.47 -11.54
CA VAL A 48 7.01 2.38 -11.14
C VAL A 48 6.72 1.09 -11.90
N THR A 49 7.71 0.20 -11.99
CA THR A 49 7.49 -1.19 -12.42
C THR A 49 7.03 -2.01 -11.22
N ALA A 50 5.71 -2.13 -11.05
CA ALA A 50 5.11 -2.86 -9.93
C ALA A 50 4.87 -4.36 -10.20
N TRP A 51 5.12 -4.83 -11.42
CA TRP A 51 4.85 -6.21 -11.85
C TRP A 51 5.87 -6.68 -12.90
N PRO A 52 6.28 -7.97 -12.91
CA PRO A 52 5.91 -9.04 -11.98
C PRO A 52 6.73 -9.06 -10.69
N ASP A 53 7.79 -8.26 -10.61
CA ASP A 53 8.66 -8.20 -9.43
C ASP A 53 8.11 -7.18 -8.43
N LEU A 54 7.48 -7.68 -7.36
CA LEU A 54 6.63 -6.90 -6.45
C LEU A 54 7.42 -5.99 -5.50
N ASP A 55 8.73 -6.23 -5.33
CA ASP A 55 9.59 -5.51 -4.38
C ASP A 55 10.87 -4.91 -5.03
N ALA A 56 10.95 -4.94 -6.37
CA ALA A 56 12.06 -4.34 -7.11
C ALA A 56 12.00 -2.80 -7.20
N ALA A 57 10.79 -2.22 -7.19
CA ALA A 57 10.63 -0.78 -7.32
C ALA A 57 11.08 -0.03 -6.05
N ALA A 58 11.88 1.02 -6.21
CA ALA A 58 12.20 1.90 -5.09
C ALA A 58 10.96 2.70 -4.64
N VAL A 59 10.79 2.86 -3.33
CA VAL A 59 9.61 3.56 -2.76
C VAL A 59 9.73 5.08 -2.74
N GLY A 60 10.93 5.61 -3.01
CA GLY A 60 11.20 7.05 -3.12
C GLY A 60 10.57 7.88 -2.01
N ARG A 61 9.90 8.97 -2.39
CA ARG A 61 9.20 9.85 -1.44
C ARG A 61 8.02 9.17 -0.75
N SER A 62 7.33 8.22 -1.40
CA SER A 62 6.18 7.53 -0.81
C SER A 62 6.59 6.80 0.47
N GLY A 63 7.72 6.11 0.46
CA GLY A 63 8.18 5.34 1.62
C GLY A 63 7.16 4.28 2.07
N PRO A 64 7.40 3.62 3.21
CA PRO A 64 6.52 2.56 3.71
C PRO A 64 5.15 3.06 4.20
N CYS A 65 4.99 4.36 4.49
CA CYS A 65 3.72 4.92 4.99
C CYS A 65 2.92 5.70 3.94
N GLY A 66 3.48 5.95 2.75
CA GLY A 66 2.83 6.68 1.68
C GLY A 66 3.03 8.21 1.70
N TYR A 67 2.97 8.80 0.51
CA TYR A 67 2.90 10.24 0.29
C TYR A 67 1.65 10.53 -0.55
N ASN A 68 0.76 11.39 -0.05
CA ASN A 68 -0.43 11.77 -0.80
C ASN A 68 -0.21 13.12 -1.48
N ALA A 69 -0.02 13.09 -2.80
CA ALA A 69 0.18 14.30 -3.60
C ALA A 69 -1.05 15.22 -3.65
N ARG A 70 -2.27 14.67 -3.52
CA ARG A 70 -3.52 15.45 -3.57
C ARG A 70 -3.55 16.52 -2.47
N VAL A 71 -3.13 16.13 -1.27
CA VAL A 71 -3.14 16.99 -0.08
C VAL A 71 -1.74 17.38 0.39
N SER A 72 -0.70 16.99 -0.37
CA SER A 72 0.71 17.23 -0.07
C SER A 72 1.12 16.75 1.34
N VAL A 73 0.63 15.59 1.75
CA VAL A 73 0.89 15.00 3.07
C VAL A 73 1.87 13.85 2.96
N ASP A 74 2.91 13.89 3.81
CA ASP A 74 3.85 12.79 3.97
C ASP A 74 3.51 12.01 5.25
N TYR A 75 2.97 10.79 5.08
CA TYR A 75 2.54 9.95 6.20
C TYR A 75 3.70 9.24 6.89
N ASN A 76 4.95 9.39 6.41
CA ASN A 76 6.13 8.77 7.03
C ASN A 76 6.58 9.47 8.32
N GLN A 77 6.07 10.67 8.62
CA GLN A 77 6.26 11.33 9.91
C GLN A 77 4.94 11.44 10.68
N PRO A 78 4.96 11.50 12.02
CA PRO A 78 3.77 11.82 12.81
C PRO A 78 3.20 13.18 12.40
N GLY A 79 1.88 13.23 12.25
CA GLY A 79 1.14 14.46 11.97
C GLY A 79 0.27 14.88 13.15
N PRO A 80 -0.51 15.96 13.00
CA PRO A 80 -1.39 16.44 14.07
C PRO A 80 -2.46 15.43 14.51
N ARG A 81 -2.73 14.39 13.72
CA ARG A 81 -3.84 13.44 13.92
C ARG A 81 -3.45 11.97 13.80
N TRP A 82 -2.19 11.67 13.53
CA TRP A 82 -1.72 10.30 13.31
C TRP A 82 -0.28 10.11 13.80
N GLY A 83 0.08 8.85 14.10
CA GLY A 83 1.47 8.47 14.38
C GLY A 83 2.00 8.88 15.75
N SER A 84 1.20 9.52 16.61
CA SER A 84 1.59 9.91 17.97
C SER A 84 1.37 8.82 19.02
N GLN A 85 0.47 7.87 18.76
CA GLN A 85 0.13 6.74 19.62
C GLN A 85 -0.30 5.54 18.77
N PRO A 86 -0.18 4.30 19.29
CA PRO A 86 -0.80 3.14 18.67
C PRO A 86 -2.33 3.30 18.58
N VAL A 87 -2.92 2.88 17.45
CA VAL A 87 -4.39 2.88 17.28
C VAL A 87 -5.03 1.62 17.87
N ILE A 88 -4.24 0.57 18.07
CA ILE A 88 -4.63 -0.72 18.63
C ILE A 88 -3.41 -1.41 19.24
N THR A 89 -3.63 -2.39 20.11
CA THR A 89 -2.57 -3.22 20.69
C THR A 89 -2.92 -4.69 20.52
N TYR A 90 -1.94 -5.48 20.10
CA TYR A 90 -2.04 -6.92 19.95
C TYR A 90 -0.99 -7.60 20.82
N LYS A 91 -1.14 -8.91 21.02
CA LYS A 91 -0.10 -9.76 21.60
C LYS A 91 0.71 -10.41 20.48
N ALA A 92 1.95 -10.77 20.81
CA ALA A 92 2.79 -11.53 19.90
C ALA A 92 2.13 -12.88 19.56
N GLY A 93 2.02 -13.19 18.27
CA GLY A 93 1.40 -14.41 17.77
C GLY A 93 -0.12 -14.35 17.60
N ASP A 94 -0.76 -13.20 17.87
CA ASP A 94 -2.18 -13.03 17.55
C ASP A 94 -2.40 -13.14 16.04
N VAL A 95 -3.43 -13.89 15.64
CA VAL A 95 -4.03 -13.80 14.31
C VAL A 95 -5.07 -12.67 14.37
N VAL A 96 -4.94 -11.69 13.48
CA VAL A 96 -5.71 -10.45 13.52
C VAL A 96 -6.37 -10.15 12.19
N ASP A 97 -7.53 -9.50 12.24
CA ASP A 97 -8.21 -9.02 11.04
C ASP A 97 -7.52 -7.77 10.50
N VAL A 98 -7.14 -7.83 9.22
CA VAL A 98 -6.61 -6.71 8.46
C VAL A 98 -7.51 -6.43 7.27
N GLN A 99 -7.76 -5.15 7.02
CA GLN A 99 -8.64 -4.70 5.94
C GLN A 99 -8.02 -3.49 5.26
N TRP A 100 -8.13 -3.46 3.94
CA TRP A 100 -7.91 -2.27 3.14
C TRP A 100 -9.18 -1.92 2.38
N CYS A 101 -9.35 -0.63 2.09
CA CYS A 101 -10.48 -0.09 1.35
C CYS A 101 -10.05 0.12 -0.09
N LEU A 102 -10.90 -0.31 -1.02
CA LEU A 102 -10.76 -0.13 -2.46
C LEU A 102 -11.81 0.86 -2.96
N ASP A 103 -11.39 1.84 -3.76
CA ASP A 103 -12.35 2.63 -4.54
C ASP A 103 -12.98 1.78 -5.64
N ALA A 104 -14.30 1.90 -5.82
CA ALA A 104 -15.04 1.09 -6.77
C ALA A 104 -14.65 1.36 -8.23
N ASN A 105 -14.14 2.56 -8.55
CA ASN A 105 -13.66 2.90 -9.89
C ASN A 105 -12.15 2.64 -10.03
N GLY A 106 -11.56 2.02 -9.02
CA GLY A 106 -10.14 1.87 -8.81
C GLY A 106 -9.72 0.47 -8.37
N ASP A 107 -10.36 -0.56 -8.91
CA ASP A 107 -9.94 -1.94 -8.69
C ASP A 107 -8.96 -2.37 -9.81
N HIS A 108 -7.67 -2.48 -9.49
CA HIS A 108 -6.62 -2.96 -10.41
C HIS A 108 -6.36 -4.47 -10.31
N GLY A 109 -7.06 -5.19 -9.41
CA GLY A 109 -6.67 -6.56 -9.08
C GLY A 109 -5.26 -6.62 -8.45
N GLY A 110 -4.42 -7.53 -8.94
CA GLY A 110 -3.03 -7.66 -8.48
C GLY A 110 -2.85 -8.37 -7.14
N MET A 111 -1.79 -8.01 -6.42
CA MET A 111 -1.37 -8.63 -5.16
C MET A 111 -1.08 -7.59 -4.08
N PHE A 112 -1.27 -7.97 -2.83
CA PHE A 112 -1.01 -7.11 -1.67
C PHE A 112 -0.42 -7.90 -0.50
N SER A 113 0.26 -7.22 0.40
CA SER A 113 0.84 -7.83 1.61
C SER A 113 0.90 -6.84 2.77
N TYR A 114 1.02 -7.39 3.97
CA TYR A 114 1.17 -6.63 5.22
C TYR A 114 2.50 -7.00 5.87
N ARG A 115 3.13 -6.03 6.54
CA ARG A 115 4.53 -6.15 6.94
C ARG A 115 4.80 -5.41 8.24
N ILE A 116 5.73 -5.93 9.05
CA ILE A 116 6.20 -5.30 10.29
C ILE A 116 7.73 -5.30 10.32
N CYS A 117 8.35 -4.13 10.23
CA CYS A 117 9.78 -3.98 10.49
C CYS A 117 10.08 -4.23 11.98
N GLN A 118 10.89 -5.25 12.28
CA GLN A 118 11.28 -5.62 13.65
C GLN A 118 12.51 -4.86 14.18
N ASN A 119 13.02 -3.88 13.42
CA ASN A 119 14.13 -3.02 13.86
C ASN A 119 13.60 -1.68 14.38
N GLN A 120 13.48 -1.57 15.72
CA GLN A 120 12.92 -0.40 16.36
C GLN A 120 13.67 0.90 16.03
N ALA A 121 15.01 0.87 15.92
CA ALA A 121 15.79 2.08 15.61
C ALA A 121 15.51 2.63 14.20
N ILE A 122 15.13 1.76 13.26
CA ILE A 122 14.64 2.18 11.94
C ILE A 122 13.24 2.78 12.07
N VAL A 123 12.33 2.09 12.78
CA VAL A 123 10.93 2.52 12.96
C VAL A 123 10.84 3.85 13.73
N ASP A 124 11.70 4.10 14.72
CA ASP A 124 11.69 5.32 15.55
C ASP A 124 11.83 6.60 14.73
N LYS A 125 12.53 6.53 13.58
CA LYS A 125 12.62 7.66 12.63
C LYS A 125 11.26 8.05 12.06
N PHE A 126 10.33 7.10 11.94
CA PHE A 126 8.97 7.30 11.44
C PHE A 126 7.97 7.65 12.56
N LEU A 127 8.43 7.65 13.81
CA LEU A 127 7.67 7.97 15.02
C LEU A 127 8.14 9.25 15.70
N THR A 128 9.27 9.82 15.28
CA THR A 128 9.86 11.03 15.89
C THR A 128 9.14 12.29 15.36
N PRO A 129 8.40 13.04 16.19
CA PRO A 129 7.73 14.25 15.74
C PRO A 129 8.72 15.31 15.27
N GLY A 130 8.42 15.96 14.14
CA GLY A 130 9.27 17.00 13.55
C GLY A 130 10.50 16.47 12.79
N TYR A 131 10.71 15.15 12.76
CA TYR A 131 11.72 14.53 11.91
C TYR A 131 11.04 13.89 10.69
N LEU A 132 11.44 14.32 9.49
CA LEU A 132 10.98 13.76 8.23
C LEU A 132 12.05 12.80 7.70
N PRO A 133 11.78 11.47 7.62
CA PRO A 133 12.73 10.52 7.06
C PRO A 133 13.13 10.88 5.63
N THR A 134 14.42 10.78 5.33
CA THR A 134 14.96 10.92 3.97
C THR A 134 14.52 9.75 3.07
N GLU A 135 14.62 9.90 1.75
CA GLU A 135 14.30 8.79 0.83
C GLU A 135 15.18 7.54 1.06
N ALA A 136 16.45 7.73 1.42
CA ALA A 136 17.33 6.63 1.77
C ALA A 136 16.86 5.89 3.04
N GLU A 137 16.37 6.61 4.04
CA GLU A 137 15.81 6.02 5.26
C GLU A 137 14.46 5.35 5.01
N LYS A 138 13.64 5.92 4.13
CA LYS A 138 12.41 5.31 3.63
C LYS A 138 12.70 3.99 2.93
N GLN A 139 13.71 3.95 2.05
CA GLN A 139 14.10 2.71 1.37
C GLN A 139 14.71 1.69 2.33
N ALA A 140 15.51 2.12 3.30
CA ALA A 140 16.05 1.23 4.33
C ALA A 140 14.95 0.64 5.23
N ALA A 141 13.95 1.45 5.57
CA ALA A 141 12.77 0.99 6.28
C ALA A 141 11.96 0.02 5.45
N GLU A 142 11.76 0.31 4.16
CA GLU A 142 11.07 -0.59 3.22
C GLU A 142 11.72 -1.98 3.20
N LYS A 143 13.05 -2.05 3.09
CA LYS A 143 13.77 -3.34 3.16
C LYS A 143 13.60 -4.06 4.51
N CYS A 144 13.50 -3.32 5.61
CA CYS A 144 13.18 -3.91 6.91
C CYS A 144 11.75 -4.46 6.97
N PHE A 145 10.78 -3.76 6.36
CA PHE A 145 9.41 -4.24 6.27
C PHE A 145 9.29 -5.45 5.33
N GLU A 146 9.97 -5.47 4.18
CA GLU A 146 10.02 -6.65 3.28
C GLU A 146 10.54 -7.89 4.03
N ALA A 147 11.60 -7.74 4.85
CA ALA A 147 12.11 -8.83 5.67
C ALA A 147 11.13 -9.28 6.79
N GLY A 148 10.17 -8.44 7.14
CA GLY A 148 9.15 -8.67 8.16
C GLY A 148 7.76 -8.91 7.59
N GLU A 149 7.68 -9.53 6.41
CA GLU A 149 6.43 -9.91 5.76
C GLU A 149 5.56 -10.81 6.64
N LEU A 150 4.28 -10.48 6.74
CA LEU A 150 3.25 -11.30 7.39
C LEU A 150 2.55 -12.14 6.32
N LYS A 151 2.90 -13.42 6.25
CA LYS A 151 2.52 -14.27 5.14
C LYS A 151 1.07 -14.71 5.27
N CYS A 152 0.35 -14.76 4.16
CA CYS A 152 -0.98 -15.37 4.09
C CYS A 152 -0.97 -16.79 4.67
N THR A 153 0.10 -17.55 4.38
CA THR A 153 0.27 -18.95 4.76
C THR A 153 0.54 -19.17 6.25
N ASP A 154 0.78 -18.12 7.03
CA ASP A 154 0.98 -18.23 8.47
C ASP A 154 -0.35 -18.32 9.26
N VAL A 155 -1.50 -18.06 8.63
CA VAL A 155 -2.83 -18.13 9.26
C VAL A 155 -3.45 -19.52 9.10
N PRO A 156 -3.69 -20.29 10.18
CA PRO A 156 -4.28 -21.62 10.09
C PRO A 156 -5.67 -21.60 9.44
N GLY A 157 -5.85 -22.38 8.38
CA GLY A 157 -7.13 -22.51 7.68
C GLY A 157 -7.41 -21.41 6.64
N GLN A 158 -6.52 -20.43 6.47
CA GLN A 158 -6.64 -19.44 5.41
C GLN A 158 -6.22 -20.04 4.05
N THR A 159 -7.01 -19.78 3.01
CA THR A 159 -6.69 -20.19 1.64
C THR A 159 -5.79 -19.14 0.99
N CYS A 160 -4.58 -19.54 0.60
CA CYS A 160 -3.58 -18.67 -0.02
C CYS A 160 -3.27 -19.14 -1.44
N GLY A 161 -3.97 -18.56 -2.42
CA GLY A 161 -3.83 -18.87 -3.84
C GLY A 161 -2.68 -18.12 -4.52
N TYR A 162 -2.44 -18.47 -5.78
CA TYR A 162 -1.55 -17.72 -6.67
C TYR A 162 -2.38 -16.77 -7.54
N ASN A 163 -1.81 -15.62 -7.88
CA ASN A 163 -2.48 -14.65 -8.74
C ASN A 163 -2.65 -15.19 -10.18
N PRO A 164 -3.86 -15.10 -10.79
CA PRO A 164 -4.13 -15.61 -12.13
C PRO A 164 -3.40 -14.87 -13.26
N ASP A 165 -2.96 -13.64 -13.03
CA ASP A 165 -2.15 -12.84 -13.95
C ASP A 165 -0.65 -13.17 -13.85
N CYS A 166 -0.28 -14.14 -13.00
CA CYS A 166 1.09 -14.59 -12.81
C CYS A 166 1.29 -16.06 -13.24
N GLN A 167 2.37 -16.31 -13.98
CA GLN A 167 2.77 -17.62 -14.46
C GLN A 167 3.90 -18.22 -13.62
N VAL A 168 3.93 -19.55 -13.55
CA VAL A 168 5.01 -20.31 -12.89
C VAL A 168 6.37 -19.83 -13.38
N GLY A 169 7.26 -19.48 -12.45
CA GLY A 169 8.61 -19.00 -12.73
C GLY A 169 8.76 -17.48 -12.80
N GLN A 170 7.67 -16.72 -12.77
CA GLN A 170 7.72 -15.27 -12.59
C GLN A 170 7.86 -14.90 -11.10
N ALA A 171 8.41 -13.72 -10.81
CA ALA A 171 8.62 -13.24 -9.44
C ALA A 171 7.32 -13.08 -8.62
N CYS A 172 6.21 -12.76 -9.28
CA CYS A 172 4.88 -12.69 -8.68
C CYS A 172 4.28 -14.07 -8.33
N TYR A 173 4.90 -15.18 -8.75
CA TYR A 173 4.33 -16.52 -8.57
C TYR A 173 4.62 -17.04 -7.16
N ARG A 174 3.97 -16.40 -6.19
CA ARG A 174 4.13 -16.60 -4.76
C ARG A 174 2.77 -16.50 -4.07
N ASN A 175 2.62 -17.12 -2.90
CA ASN A 175 1.37 -17.16 -2.14
C ASN A 175 1.55 -16.80 -0.64
N ASP A 176 2.72 -16.29 -0.29
CA ASP A 176 2.94 -15.54 0.94
C ASP A 176 2.25 -14.17 0.88
N TRP A 177 2.29 -13.51 -0.27
CA TRP A 177 1.42 -12.37 -0.58
C TRP A 177 -0.03 -12.83 -0.83
N PHE A 178 -0.97 -11.94 -0.54
CA PHE A 178 -2.37 -12.11 -0.90
C PHE A 178 -2.59 -11.71 -2.36
N THR A 179 -3.58 -12.33 -2.99
CA THR A 179 -3.99 -12.00 -4.36
C THR A 179 -5.43 -11.54 -4.40
N CYS A 180 -5.71 -10.53 -5.22
CA CYS A 180 -7.05 -10.21 -5.67
C CYS A 180 -7.56 -11.32 -6.62
N THR A 181 -8.88 -11.45 -6.75
CA THR A 181 -9.57 -12.45 -7.59
C THR A 181 -10.40 -11.79 -8.66
#